data_AF-A0AA37AED3-F1
#
_entry.id   AF-A0AA37AED3-F1
#
_cell.length_a   1.000
_cell.length_b   1.000
_cell.length_c   1.000
_cell.angle_alpha   90.00
_cell.angle_beta   90.00
_cell.angle_gamma   90.00
#
_symmetry.space_group_name_H-M   'P 1'
#
loop_
_entity.id
_entity.type
_entity.pdbx_description
1 polymer ?
#
loop_
_entity_poly.entity_id
_entity_poly.type
_entity_poly.pdbx_seq_one_letter_code
_entity_poly.pdbx_strand_id
1 'polypeptide(L)' 'MKIGYILTIKPNFYTEYMGANDQPRPAQVVYIHPESRFYVVEFRSDLGIPWRETFYPYTRRIEGIVDRSAPYLPHEKELF' A
#
# COMPACT_ATOMS: atom_id res chain seq x y z
N MET A 1 -11.68 0.96 -4.73
CA MET A 1 -11.02 -0.04 -3.85
C MET A 1 -12.05 -0.58 -2.86
N LYS A 2 -11.96 -1.85 -2.44
CA LYS A 2 -12.87 -2.46 -1.45
C LYS A 2 -12.08 -3.27 -0.42
N ILE A 3 -12.61 -3.40 0.80
CA ILE A 3 -12.07 -4.31 1.81
C ILE A 3 -12.08 -5.74 1.24
N GLY A 4 -11.00 -6.48 1.46
CA GLY A 4 -10.78 -7.83 0.94
C GLY A 4 -10.04 -7.88 -0.40
N TYR A 5 -9.91 -6.78 -1.14
CA TYR A 5 -9.15 -6.76 -2.39
C TYR A 5 -7.67 -7.03 -2.15
N ILE A 6 -7.04 -7.74 -3.07
CA ILE A 6 -5.58 -7.94 -3.09
C ILE A 6 -4.96 -6.89 -4.01
N LEU A 7 -4.01 -6.13 -3.49
CA LEU A 7 -3.21 -5.16 -4.21
C LEU A 7 -1.78 -5.70 -4.36
N THR A 8 -1.11 -5.41 -5.49
CA THR A 8 0.31 -5.69 -5.68
C THR A 8 1.09 -4.41 -5.43
N ILE A 9 1.61 -4.25 -4.22
CA ILE A 9 2.20 -2.98 -3.77
C ILE A 9 3.53 -3.22 -3.05
N LYS A 10 4.41 -2.22 -3.06
CA LYS A 10 5.67 -2.29 -2.32
C LYS A 10 5.42 -1.95 -0.84
N PRO A 11 5.89 -2.76 0.12
CA PRO A 11 5.88 -2.41 1.53
C PRO A 11 6.80 -1.22 1.84
N ASN A 12 6.43 -0.40 2.81
CA ASN A 12 7.28 0.66 3.35
C ASN A 12 8.15 0.17 4.51
N PHE A 13 7.71 -0.86 5.23
CA PHE A 13 8.43 -1.40 6.37
C PHE A 13 9.68 -2.15 5.90
N TYR A 14 10.85 -1.64 6.29
CA TYR A 14 12.14 -2.26 6.01
C TYR A 14 12.63 -3.01 7.25
N THR A 15 12.76 -4.33 7.14
CA THR A 15 13.39 -5.15 8.19
C THR A 15 14.25 -6.24 7.57
N GLU A 16 15.34 -6.58 8.26
CA GLU A 16 16.32 -7.60 7.89
C GLU A 16 15.72 -9.01 7.69
N TYR A 17 14.54 -9.27 8.27
CA TYR A 17 13.80 -10.53 8.15
C TYR A 17 12.94 -10.64 6.88
N MET A 18 12.90 -9.61 6.03
CA MET A 18 12.07 -9.56 4.83
C MET A 18 12.93 -9.50 3.57
N GLY A 19 13.51 -10.64 3.17
CA GLY A 19 14.32 -10.75 1.96
C GLY A 19 13.73 -10.02 0.74
N ALA A 20 14.61 -9.44 -0.10
CA ALA A 20 14.25 -8.69 -1.32
C ALA A 20 13.12 -7.64 -1.13
N ASN A 21 13.27 -6.75 -0.15
CA ASN A 21 12.34 -5.67 0.26
C ASN A 21 12.02 -4.58 -0.79
N ASP A 22 12.48 -4.72 -2.04
CA ASP A 22 12.24 -3.71 -3.08
C ASP A 22 11.18 -4.13 -4.11
N GLN A 23 10.65 -5.35 -4.00
CA GLN A 23 9.67 -5.87 -4.96
C GLN A 23 8.23 -5.67 -4.48
N PRO A 24 7.30 -5.32 -5.39
CA PRO A 24 5.87 -5.34 -5.08
C PRO A 24 5.41 -6.73 -4.64
N ARG A 25 4.62 -6.80 -3.55
CA ARG A 25 4.07 -8.04 -3.00
C ARG A 25 2.55 -7.95 -2.87
N PRO A 26 1.83 -9.09 -2.85
CA PRO A 26 0.41 -9.11 -2.57
C PRO A 26 0.10 -8.60 -1.16
N ALA A 27 -0.87 -7.70 -1.05
CA ALA A 27 -1.36 -7.13 0.20
C ALA A 27 -2.89 -7.08 0.18
N GLN A 28 -3.54 -7.56 1.24
CA GLN A 28 -5.00 -7.51 1.33
C GLN A 28 -5.46 -6.21 1.97
N VAL A 29 -6.41 -5.49 1.35
CA VAL A 29 -7.04 -4.32 1.96
C VAL A 29 -7.90 -4.76 3.14
N VAL A 30 -7.51 -4.38 4.36
CA VAL A 30 -8.22 -4.76 5.59
C VAL A 30 -9.05 -3.61 6.15
N TYR A 31 -8.74 -2.37 5.77
CA TYR A 31 -9.49 -1.19 6.19
C TYR A 31 -9.44 -0.08 5.14
N ILE A 32 -10.55 0.64 5.00
CA ILE A 32 -10.64 1.87 4.21
C ILE A 32 -11.27 2.91 5.12
N HIS A 33 -10.60 4.06 5.29
CA HIS A 33 -11.17 5.16 6.05
C HIS A 33 -12.48 5.63 5.37
N PRO A 34 -13.58 5.90 6.10
CA PRO A 34 -14.87 6.25 5.51
C PRO A 34 -14.82 7.42 4.52
N GLU A 35 -14.01 8.44 4.86
CA GLU A 35 -13.77 9.60 3.98
C GLU A 35 -12.61 9.42 2.99
N SER A 36 -12.17 8.19 2.74
CA SER A 36 -11.06 7.86 1.83
C SER A 36 -9.75 8.63 2.14
N ARG A 37 -9.45 8.86 3.42
CA ARG A 37 -8.25 9.60 3.86
C ARG A 37 -6.98 8.74 3.79
N PHE A 38 -7.12 7.46 4.11
CA PHE A 38 -6.08 6.44 4.09
C PHE A 38 -6.74 5.07 4.02
N TYR A 39 -5.94 4.04 3.76
CA TYR A 39 -6.33 2.65 3.81
C TYR A 39 -5.24 1.82 4.46
N VAL A 40 -5.61 0.68 5.02
CA VAL A 40 -4.66 -0.25 5.63
C VAL A 40 -4.67 -1.53 4.82
N VAL A 41 -3.48 -2.01 4.50
CA VAL A 41 -3.28 -3.34 3.93
C VAL A 41 -2.60 -4.27 4.92
N GLU A 42 -2.85 -5.56 4.78
CA GLU A 42 -2.11 -6.62 5.45
C GLU A 42 -1.26 -7.36 4.42
N PHE A 43 0.04 -7.36 4.64
CA PHE A 43 0.98 -8.22 3.94
C PHE A 43 1.24 -9.49 4.75
N ARG A 44 1.87 -10.48 4.12
CA ARG A 44 2.36 -11.70 4.79
C ARG A 44 3.80 -11.97 4.39
N SER A 45 4.61 -12.37 5.37
CA SER A 45 6.01 -12.72 5.10
C SER A 45 6.06 -14.07 4.39
N ASP A 46 7.24 -14.45 3.90
CA ASP A 46 7.44 -15.80 3.34
C ASP A 46 7.18 -16.91 4.36
N LEU A 47 7.25 -16.58 5.67
CA LEU A 47 6.90 -17.45 6.79
C LEU A 47 5.42 -17.35 7.19
N GLY A 48 4.60 -16.57 6.48
CA GLY A 48 3.17 -16.39 6.74
C GLY A 48 2.83 -15.42 7.88
N ILE A 49 3.82 -14.74 8.47
CA ILE A 49 3.59 -13.77 9.56
C ILE A 49 2.96 -12.51 8.98
N PRO A 50 1.78 -12.08 9.47
CA PRO A 50 1.13 -10.89 8.95
C PRO A 50 1.74 -9.61 9.52
N TRP A 51 1.81 -8.56 8.71
CA TRP A 51 2.02 -7.20 9.19
C TRP A 51 1.12 -6.23 8.42
N ARG A 52 0.82 -5.08 9.03
CA ARG A 52 -0.11 -4.10 8.48
C ARG A 52 0.56 -2.78 8.27
N GLU A 53 0.19 -2.12 7.17
CA GLU A 53 0.70 -0.81 6.82
C GLU A 53 -0.41 0.10 6.35
N THR A 54 -0.29 1.37 6.71
CA THR A 54 -1.18 2.43 6.28
C THR A 54 -0.62 3.10 5.03
N PHE A 55 -1.46 3.21 4.01
CA PHE A 55 -1.16 3.91 2.78
C PHE A 55 -2.14 5.07 2.58
N TYR A 56 -1.65 6.13 1.95
CA TYR A 56 -2.43 7.31 1.62
C TYR A 56 -2.73 7.32 0.12
N PRO A 57 -3.96 7.70 -0.31
CA PRO A 57 -4.26 7.87 -1.72
C PRO A 57 -3.36 8.93 -2.37
N TYR A 58 -3.15 8.80 -3.68
CA TYR A 58 -2.31 9.71 -4.46
C TYR A 58 -2.75 11.17 -4.33
N THR A 59 -4.05 11.42 -4.21
CA THR A 59 -4.65 12.76 -4.08
C THR A 59 -4.23 13.53 -2.82
N ARG A 60 -3.55 12.88 -1.86
CA ARG A 60 -3.02 13.50 -0.64
C ARG A 60 -1.50 13.67 -0.62
N ARG A 61 -0.80 13.38 -1.73
CA ARG A 61 0.65 13.66 -1.82
C ARG A 61 0.87 15.17 -1.76
N ILE A 62 1.81 15.61 -0.91
CA ILE A 62 2.19 17.02 -0.79
C ILE A 62 2.87 17.45 -2.10
N GLU A 63 2.39 18.53 -2.71
CA GLU A 63 3.00 19.09 -3.91
C GLU A 63 4.48 19.44 -3.63
N GLY A 64 5.40 18.88 -4.42
CA GLY A 64 6.84 19.05 -4.23
C GLY A 64 7.55 17.98 -3.39
N ILE A 65 6.83 17.08 -2.72
CA ILE A 65 7.40 15.87 -2.10
C ILE A 65 6.93 14.67 -2.92
N VAL A 66 7.87 14.03 -3.66
CA VAL A 66 7.58 12.84 -4.45
C VAL A 66 7.49 11.62 -3.53
N ASP A 67 6.43 11.54 -2.74
CA ASP A 67 6.14 10.35 -1.95
C ASP A 67 5.73 9.21 -2.89
N ARG A 68 6.64 8.28 -3.18
CA ARG A 68 6.39 7.10 -4.03
C ARG A 68 6.04 5.84 -3.23
N SER A 69 5.81 5.99 -1.92
CA SER A 69 5.51 4.88 -1.02
C SER A 69 4.25 4.11 -1.44
N ALA A 70 3.15 4.82 -1.72
CA ALA A 70 1.93 4.24 -2.23
C ALA A 70 1.99 4.04 -3.75
N PRO A 71 1.64 2.88 -4.32
CA PRO A 71 1.47 2.77 -5.75
C PRO A 71 0.23 3.52 -6.22
N TYR A 72 0.24 3.91 -7.49
CA TYR A 72 -0.95 4.43 -8.17
C TYR A 72 -2.02 3.33 -8.21
N LEU A 73 -3.16 3.60 -7.59
CA LEU A 73 -4.32 2.73 -7.72
C LEU A 73 -4.87 2.83 -9.16
N PRO A 74 -5.51 1.78 -9.69
CA PRO A 74 -5.95 1.75 -11.10
C PRO A 74 -6.82 2.93 -11.55
N HIS A 75 -7.60 3.53 -10.64
CA HIS A 75 -8.48 4.67 -10.90
C HIS A 75 -7.80 6.04 -10.73
N GLU A 76 -6.53 6.07 -10.29
CA GLU A 76 -5.76 7.31 -10.12
C GLU A 76 -4.94 7.65 -11.37
N LYS A 77 -4.89 6.75 -12.37
CA LYS A 77 -4.18 6.95 -13.64
C LYS A 77 -4.99 7.68 -14.72
N GLU A 78 -6.29 7.90 -14.50
CA GLU A 78 -7.20 8.50 -15.50
C GLU A 78 -7.22 10.04 -15.49
N LEU A 79 -6.33 10.69 -14.74
CA LEU A 79 -6.26 12.16 -14.63
C LEU A 79 -5.09 12.77 -15.43
N PHE A 80 -4.73 12.18 -16.58
CA PHE A 80 -3.80 12.76 -17.54
C PHE A 80 -4.38 12.76 -18.95
#